data_AF-I9H5W7-F1
#
_entry.id   AF-I9H5W7-F1
#
_cell.length_a   1.000
_cell.length_b   1.000
_cell.length_c   1.000
_cell.angle_alpha   90.00
_cell.angle_beta   90.00
_cell.angle_gamma   90.00
#
_symmetry.space_group_name_H-M   'P 1'
#
loop_
_entity.id
_entity.type
_entity.pdbx_description
1 polymer ?
#
loop_
_entity_poly.entity_id
_entity_poly.type
_entity_poly.pdbx_seq_one_letter_code
_entity_poly.pdbx_strand_id
1 'polypeptide(L)'
;MKTFIFSALALGMMASCSNTEVEGIDAVDNGEPVAIQLSAGVQTNVVAGLSRAAITGDATFKATVLAWETATPNFATDPTWQVGTSDIKASGETPTLTLDENKYYLADGTSTSMKAFYVENATVDDTHKYIYNFANTDGQKDVLITADAVSGTKASTTPVKFAFTHPLMQLKFKLIAGKGFPNGKTITNLKVNGVKLPIGVDMSTSTVLYSTAQNIGVPESDNKVIDGNIVGNPIMVEPISKGEFTIDVSANGKDYKDIPVNLNGISESVSGAGVAYTVELTFQEKMSASATVSDWADNGTGSGTVE
;
A
#
# COMPACT_ATOMS: atom_id res chain seq x y z
N MET A 1 -21.65 77.09 -22.22
CA MET A 1 -22.64 77.44 -21.18
C MET A 1 -23.12 76.10 -20.59
N LYS A 2 -23.10 75.83 -19.27
CA LYS A 2 -23.96 76.40 -18.19
C LYS A 2 -25.44 76.33 -18.61
N THR A 3 -26.32 75.58 -17.93
CA THR A 3 -26.75 75.79 -16.53
C THR A 3 -26.88 74.48 -15.70
N PHE A 4 -27.10 74.60 -14.38
CA PHE A 4 -27.33 73.51 -13.40
C PHE A 4 -28.82 73.25 -13.11
N ILE A 5 -29.13 72.09 -12.50
CA ILE A 5 -29.98 71.83 -11.28
C ILE A 5 -30.26 70.31 -11.24
N PHE A 6 -29.82 69.49 -10.27
CA PHE A 6 -30.05 69.39 -8.81
C PHE A 6 -31.40 68.79 -8.35
N SER A 7 -31.40 67.46 -8.11
CA SER A 7 -32.27 66.70 -7.18
C SER A 7 -31.66 65.30 -7.02
N ALA A 8 -31.15 64.76 -5.90
CA ALA A 8 -31.14 65.09 -4.46
C ALA A 8 -32.06 64.24 -3.55
N LEU A 9 -31.83 62.91 -3.51
CA LEU A 9 -32.03 62.02 -2.35
C LEU A 9 -31.22 60.72 -2.61
N ALA A 10 -30.28 60.17 -1.81
CA ALA A 10 -29.82 60.27 -0.41
C ALA A 10 -30.13 58.99 0.41
N LEU A 11 -29.21 58.63 1.34
CA LEU A 11 -29.10 57.36 2.12
C LEU A 11 -28.59 56.17 1.28
N GLY A 12 -27.50 55.46 1.61
CA GLY A 12 -26.37 55.70 2.54
C GLY A 12 -25.13 54.94 1.99
N MET A 13 -23.86 55.31 2.21
CA MET A 13 -23.14 55.55 3.48
C MET A 13 -23.20 54.35 4.44
N MET A 14 -22.09 53.71 4.86
CA MET A 14 -20.67 53.82 4.48
C MET A 14 -20.00 52.42 4.62
N ALA A 15 -18.80 52.24 4.06
CA ALA A 15 -17.95 51.10 4.41
C ALA A 15 -17.41 51.25 5.85
N SER A 16 -17.22 50.12 6.53
CA SER A 16 -16.32 50.03 7.70
C SER A 16 -15.52 48.73 7.63
N CYS A 17 -14.19 48.86 7.55
CA CYS A 17 -13.26 47.78 7.87
C CYS A 17 -12.60 48.12 9.20
N SER A 18 -13.02 47.45 10.27
CA SER A 18 -12.34 47.53 11.56
C SER A 18 -12.58 46.24 12.34
N ASN A 19 -11.50 45.55 12.72
CA ASN A 19 -11.60 44.44 13.66
C ASN A 19 -12.01 44.98 15.03
N THR A 20 -13.12 44.49 15.56
CA THR A 20 -13.44 44.47 16.99
C THR A 20 -13.89 43.06 17.32
N GLU A 21 -13.32 42.49 18.37
CA GLU A 21 -13.65 41.15 18.83
C GLU A 21 -15.12 41.08 19.23
N VAL A 22 -15.88 40.20 18.59
CA VAL A 22 -17.24 39.85 18.97
C VAL A 22 -17.22 38.37 19.34
N GLU A 23 -17.55 38.08 20.60
CA GLU A 23 -17.71 36.72 21.08
C GLU A 23 -18.85 36.04 20.30
N GLY A 24 -18.60 34.83 19.78
CA GLY A 24 -19.59 34.09 19.01
C GLY A 24 -19.74 34.55 17.56
N ILE A 25 -18.77 34.20 16.70
CA ILE A 25 -19.16 33.76 15.36
C ILE A 25 -19.86 32.41 15.55
N ASP A 26 -21.16 32.46 15.82
CA ASP A 26 -22.03 31.30 15.71
C ASP A 26 -22.09 30.95 14.22
N ALA A 27 -21.43 29.84 13.86
CA ALA A 27 -21.29 29.43 12.47
C ALA A 27 -22.64 28.91 11.99
N VAL A 28 -23.42 29.79 11.35
CA VAL A 28 -24.80 29.50 10.90
C VAL A 28 -24.82 28.28 9.98
N ASP A 29 -25.14 27.13 10.56
CA ASP A 29 -25.41 25.91 9.82
C ASP A 29 -26.72 26.10 9.05
N ASN A 30 -26.60 26.35 7.74
CA ASN A 30 -27.73 26.55 6.84
C ASN A 30 -28.54 25.26 6.58
N GLY A 31 -28.24 24.16 7.29
CA GLY A 31 -28.88 22.85 7.12
C GLY A 31 -28.36 22.06 5.92
N GLU A 32 -27.43 22.61 5.15
CA GLU A 32 -26.93 22.01 3.91
C GLU A 32 -26.06 20.75 4.19
N PRO A 33 -26.13 19.71 3.33
CA PRO A 33 -25.31 18.51 3.48
C PRO A 33 -23.82 18.80 3.28
N VAL A 34 -23.00 18.51 4.28
CA VAL A 34 -21.53 18.64 4.19
C VAL A 34 -20.95 17.38 3.54
N ALA A 35 -20.36 17.55 2.36
CA ALA A 35 -19.70 16.46 1.64
C ALA A 35 -18.45 15.97 2.37
N ILE A 36 -18.22 14.65 2.36
CA ILE A 36 -17.06 14.04 3.00
C ILE A 36 -15.81 14.35 2.17
N GLN A 37 -14.94 15.20 2.71
CA GLN A 37 -13.65 15.54 2.10
C GLN A 37 -12.57 14.59 2.60
N LEU A 38 -11.83 13.99 1.66
CA LEU A 38 -10.81 13.00 1.95
C LEU A 38 -9.46 13.40 1.37
N SER A 39 -8.40 12.89 1.99
CA SER A 39 -7.06 12.88 1.43
C SER A 39 -6.38 11.55 1.73
N ALA A 40 -5.31 11.26 1.00
CA ALA A 40 -4.54 10.04 1.18
C ALA A 40 -3.04 10.33 1.32
N GLY A 41 -2.31 9.32 1.77
CA GLY A 41 -0.87 9.20 1.58
C GLY A 41 -0.46 7.75 1.81
N VAL A 42 0.48 7.26 1.01
CA VAL A 42 1.21 6.02 1.31
C VAL A 42 2.38 6.39 2.23
N GLN A 43 2.68 5.55 3.22
CA GLN A 43 3.88 5.69 4.06
C GLN A 43 5.14 5.35 3.24
N THR A 44 5.72 6.31 2.53
CA THR A 44 6.83 6.08 1.58
C THR A 44 8.22 6.35 2.17
N ASN A 45 9.00 5.28 2.37
CA ASN A 45 10.46 5.33 2.47
C ASN A 45 11.06 4.73 1.17
N VAL A 46 10.99 5.46 0.05
CA VAL A 46 11.17 4.90 -1.31
C VAL A 46 11.89 5.88 -2.26
N VAL A 47 12.82 5.36 -3.08
CA VAL A 47 13.67 6.10 -4.04
C VAL A 47 13.42 5.62 -5.48
N ALA A 48 12.82 6.44 -6.35
CA ALA A 48 12.32 5.98 -7.66
C ALA A 48 13.29 5.10 -8.51
N GLY A 49 12.93 3.83 -8.75
CA GLY A 49 13.67 2.95 -9.67
C GLY A 49 13.34 1.45 -9.66
N LEU A 50 13.14 0.90 -10.88
CA LEU A 50 13.25 -0.51 -11.31
C LEU A 50 12.19 -1.57 -10.91
N SER A 51 11.82 -2.38 -11.93
CA SER A 51 10.96 -3.58 -11.95
C SER A 51 9.62 -3.50 -11.19
N ARG A 52 8.53 -3.40 -11.95
CA ARG A 52 7.13 -3.40 -11.47
C ARG A 52 6.82 -4.63 -10.62
N ALA A 53 6.26 -4.40 -9.44
CA ALA A 53 5.17 -5.22 -8.87
C ALA A 53 4.53 -4.53 -7.64
N ALA A 54 5.28 -3.78 -6.83
CA ALA A 54 4.71 -2.94 -5.75
C ALA A 54 4.34 -1.52 -6.22
N ILE A 55 3.31 -0.97 -5.59
CA ILE A 55 2.72 0.35 -5.83
C ILE A 55 3.64 1.42 -5.24
N THR A 56 4.53 1.98 -6.06
CA THR A 56 5.62 2.84 -5.62
C THR A 56 5.86 4.00 -6.59
N GLY A 57 6.43 5.11 -6.11
CA GLY A 57 6.77 6.27 -6.93
C GLY A 57 5.55 6.91 -7.61
N ASP A 58 5.63 7.12 -8.93
CA ASP A 58 4.57 7.75 -9.73
C ASP A 58 3.34 6.86 -10.00
N ALA A 59 3.28 5.65 -9.45
CA ALA A 59 2.14 4.75 -9.63
C ALA A 59 0.83 5.36 -9.12
N THR A 60 -0.29 5.05 -9.80
CA THR A 60 -1.64 5.34 -9.32
C THR A 60 -2.41 4.07 -8.96
N PHE A 61 -3.34 4.19 -8.01
CA PHE A 61 -4.25 3.12 -7.59
C PHE A 61 -5.64 3.69 -7.26
N LYS A 62 -6.71 2.89 -7.31
CA LYS A 62 -8.09 3.30 -6.99
C LYS A 62 -8.60 2.52 -5.78
N ALA A 63 -8.61 3.13 -4.61
CA ALA A 63 -8.98 2.44 -3.37
C ALA A 63 -10.49 2.13 -3.30
N THR A 64 -10.84 1.18 -2.44
CA THR A 64 -12.22 0.97 -1.96
C THR A 64 -12.30 1.53 -0.54
N VAL A 65 -13.25 2.45 -0.31
CA VAL A 65 -13.55 3.03 1.01
C VAL A 65 -14.79 2.36 1.57
N LEU A 66 -14.73 1.96 2.85
CA LEU A 66 -15.83 1.43 3.64
C LEU A 66 -16.11 2.39 4.80
N ALA A 67 -17.39 2.60 5.12
CA ALA A 67 -17.81 3.51 6.19
C ALA A 67 -18.88 2.94 7.10
N TRP A 68 -18.81 3.29 8.39
CA TRP A 68 -19.77 2.95 9.42
C TRP A 68 -20.24 4.25 10.08
N GLU A 69 -21.54 4.50 10.00
CA GLU A 69 -22.15 5.77 10.43
C GLU A 69 -22.82 5.58 11.80
N THR A 70 -21.99 5.69 12.84
CA THR A 70 -22.34 5.42 14.25
C THR A 70 -21.28 6.02 15.17
N ALA A 71 -21.71 6.48 16.35
CA ALA A 71 -20.81 7.04 17.38
C ALA A 71 -19.78 6.03 17.91
N THR A 72 -20.05 4.72 17.82
CA THR A 72 -19.13 3.65 18.19
C THR A 72 -19.20 2.53 17.14
N PRO A 73 -18.32 2.53 16.12
CA PRO A 73 -18.36 1.54 15.05
C PRO A 73 -17.93 0.15 15.52
N ASN A 74 -18.71 -0.86 15.18
CA ASN A 74 -18.26 -2.25 15.16
C ASN A 74 -17.87 -2.60 13.71
N PHE A 75 -16.57 -2.63 13.40
CA PHE A 75 -16.10 -2.93 12.05
C PHE A 75 -16.37 -4.38 11.61
N ALA A 76 -16.81 -5.26 12.51
CA ALA A 76 -17.29 -6.62 12.21
C ALA A 76 -18.81 -6.69 11.94
N THR A 77 -19.44 -5.57 11.61
CA THR A 77 -20.72 -5.55 10.88
C THR A 77 -20.50 -5.00 9.47
N ASP A 78 -21.41 -5.29 8.55
CA ASP A 78 -21.41 -4.63 7.23
C ASP A 78 -21.30 -3.10 7.37
N PRO A 79 -20.49 -2.43 6.50
CA PRO A 79 -20.46 -0.98 6.43
C PRO A 79 -21.79 -0.41 5.96
N THR A 80 -22.13 0.79 6.45
CA THR A 80 -23.30 1.58 6.01
C THR A 80 -23.23 1.88 4.51
N TRP A 81 -22.04 2.14 3.99
CA TRP A 81 -21.78 2.24 2.55
C TRP A 81 -20.33 1.87 2.20
N GLN A 82 -20.14 1.50 0.93
CA GLN A 82 -18.83 1.26 0.30
C GLN A 82 -18.78 1.98 -1.05
N VAL A 83 -17.61 2.46 -1.47
CA VAL A 83 -17.44 3.22 -2.72
C VAL A 83 -15.99 3.17 -3.22
N GLY A 84 -15.80 3.26 -4.55
CA GLY A 84 -14.47 3.42 -5.15
C GLY A 84 -13.95 4.86 -5.06
N THR A 85 -12.70 5.09 -5.44
CA THR A 85 -12.07 6.42 -5.48
C THR A 85 -11.46 6.73 -6.84
N SER A 86 -11.28 8.02 -7.12
CA SER A 86 -10.33 8.49 -8.14
C SER A 86 -8.93 7.90 -7.95
N ASP A 87 -8.10 8.01 -8.99
CA ASP A 87 -6.68 7.67 -8.94
C ASP A 87 -5.95 8.41 -7.79
N ILE A 88 -5.39 7.63 -6.88
CA ILE A 88 -4.54 8.06 -5.78
C ILE A 88 -3.09 7.89 -6.21
N LYS A 89 -2.24 8.91 -6.03
CA LYS A 89 -0.80 8.77 -6.25
C LYS A 89 -0.11 8.02 -5.11
N ALA A 90 0.80 7.12 -5.45
CA ALA A 90 1.64 6.40 -4.50
C ALA A 90 2.76 7.25 -3.88
N SER A 91 3.04 8.45 -4.41
CA SER A 91 4.01 9.40 -3.84
C SER A 91 3.65 10.87 -4.13
N GLY A 92 4.25 11.78 -3.37
CA GLY A 92 4.07 13.23 -3.48
C GLY A 92 3.29 13.86 -2.31
N GLU A 93 3.15 15.19 -2.36
CA GLU A 93 2.35 15.96 -1.40
C GLU A 93 0.91 15.44 -1.30
N THR A 94 0.46 15.21 -0.06
CA THR A 94 -0.84 14.65 0.37
C THR A 94 -1.96 14.79 -0.69
N PRO A 95 -2.16 13.79 -1.58
CA PRO A 95 -3.17 13.88 -2.63
C PRO A 95 -4.58 14.02 -2.03
N THR A 96 -5.34 15.00 -2.53
CA THR A 96 -6.78 15.07 -2.33
C THR A 96 -7.45 13.87 -2.99
N LEU A 97 -8.40 13.27 -2.27
CA LEU A 97 -9.07 12.05 -2.68
C LEU A 97 -10.52 12.36 -3.01
N THR A 98 -10.98 12.04 -4.23
CA THR A 98 -12.40 12.08 -4.55
C THR A 98 -12.97 10.66 -4.60
N LEU A 99 -14.18 10.52 -4.07
CA LEU A 99 -14.97 9.29 -4.17
C LEU A 99 -15.60 9.22 -5.56
N ASP A 100 -15.73 8.01 -6.12
CA ASP A 100 -16.41 7.82 -7.42
C ASP A 100 -17.94 8.15 -7.32
N GLU A 101 -18.49 8.20 -6.09
CA GLU A 101 -19.81 8.77 -5.77
C GLU A 101 -19.73 9.70 -4.55
N ASN A 102 -20.37 10.88 -4.61
CA ASN A 102 -20.43 11.81 -3.46
C ASN A 102 -21.12 11.17 -2.24
N LYS A 103 -20.44 11.20 -1.08
CA LYS A 103 -21.00 10.87 0.24
C LYS A 103 -20.96 12.11 1.14
N TYR A 104 -21.85 12.16 2.12
CA TYR A 104 -22.07 13.32 2.99
C TYR A 104 -22.13 12.86 4.45
N TYR A 105 -21.66 13.69 5.38
CA TYR A 105 -21.79 13.37 6.81
C TYR A 105 -23.25 13.40 7.26
N LEU A 106 -23.59 12.61 8.28
CA LEU A 106 -24.93 12.59 8.86
C LEU A 106 -25.33 13.96 9.44
N ALA A 107 -26.57 14.35 9.17
CA ALA A 107 -27.10 15.67 9.51
C ALA A 107 -27.32 15.89 11.02
N ASP A 108 -27.32 14.83 11.82
CA ASP A 108 -27.41 14.85 13.28
C ASP A 108 -26.04 15.05 13.97
N GLY A 109 -24.94 15.06 13.19
CA GLY A 109 -23.58 15.15 13.70
C GLY A 109 -22.96 13.82 14.14
N THR A 110 -23.63 12.69 13.93
CA THR A 110 -23.08 11.34 14.20
C THR A 110 -21.82 11.09 13.37
N SER A 111 -20.86 10.37 13.95
CA SER A 111 -19.57 10.05 13.32
C SER A 111 -19.72 9.11 12.12
N THR A 112 -19.13 9.50 10.99
CA THR A 112 -18.83 8.59 9.88
C THR A 112 -17.38 8.12 10.03
N SER A 113 -17.20 6.88 10.51
CA SER A 113 -15.90 6.25 10.68
C SER A 113 -15.57 5.37 9.48
N MET A 114 -14.38 5.52 8.91
CA MET A 114 -14.00 5.00 7.60
C MET A 114 -12.69 4.21 7.65
N LYS A 115 -12.59 3.19 6.80
CA LYS A 115 -11.35 2.47 6.46
C LYS A 115 -11.23 2.35 4.94
N ALA A 116 -10.02 2.14 4.43
CA ALA A 116 -9.80 1.95 3.00
C ALA A 116 -8.74 0.88 2.71
N PHE A 117 -8.81 0.28 1.54
CA PHE A 117 -7.80 -0.64 1.02
C PHE A 117 -7.67 -0.54 -0.50
N TYR A 118 -6.62 -1.14 -1.05
CA TYR A 118 -6.49 -1.43 -2.46
C TYR A 118 -5.92 -2.83 -2.68
N VAL A 119 -6.49 -3.55 -3.65
CA VAL A 119 -5.85 -4.69 -4.31
C VAL A 119 -6.52 -4.90 -5.68
N GLU A 120 -5.72 -5.22 -6.69
CA GLU A 120 -6.19 -5.34 -8.07
C GLU A 120 -7.13 -6.56 -8.25
N ASN A 121 -8.34 -6.31 -8.76
CA ASN A 121 -9.39 -7.30 -9.06
C ASN A 121 -9.94 -8.06 -7.84
N ALA A 122 -10.02 -7.42 -6.68
CA ALA A 122 -10.73 -7.99 -5.53
C ALA A 122 -12.25 -7.79 -5.60
N THR A 123 -12.98 -8.78 -5.11
CA THR A 123 -14.44 -8.82 -5.04
C THR A 123 -14.89 -8.92 -3.59
N VAL A 124 -15.98 -8.24 -3.24
CA VAL A 124 -16.60 -8.34 -1.90
C VAL A 124 -17.04 -9.78 -1.61
N ASP A 125 -16.97 -10.20 -0.35
CA ASP A 125 -17.51 -11.48 0.11
C ASP A 125 -19.04 -11.49 0.14
N ASP A 126 -19.67 -12.60 -0.25
CA ASP A 126 -21.13 -12.75 -0.31
C ASP A 126 -21.80 -12.71 1.08
N THR A 127 -21.05 -12.96 2.16
CA THR A 127 -21.58 -13.04 3.54
C THR A 127 -21.25 -11.79 4.36
N HIS A 128 -20.06 -11.19 4.19
CA HIS A 128 -19.57 -10.08 5.00
C HIS A 128 -18.98 -8.97 4.12
N LYS A 129 -19.66 -7.82 4.00
CA LYS A 129 -19.22 -6.74 3.09
C LYS A 129 -17.97 -5.98 3.53
N TYR A 130 -17.42 -6.33 4.70
CA TYR A 130 -16.10 -5.88 5.17
C TYR A 130 -14.96 -6.84 4.78
N ILE A 131 -15.24 -7.99 4.16
CA ILE A 131 -14.25 -8.91 3.62
C ILE A 131 -14.23 -8.81 2.09
N TYR A 132 -13.03 -8.84 1.50
CA TYR A 132 -12.83 -8.87 0.06
C TYR A 132 -11.83 -9.97 -0.30
N ASN A 133 -12.13 -10.76 -1.32
CA ASN A 133 -11.34 -11.90 -1.79
C ASN A 133 -10.76 -11.62 -3.20
N PHE A 134 -9.62 -12.21 -3.53
CA PHE A 134 -9.00 -12.10 -4.85
C PHE A 134 -8.14 -13.32 -5.22
N ALA A 135 -8.01 -13.57 -6.52
CA ALA A 135 -7.12 -14.62 -7.03
C ALA A 135 -5.66 -14.15 -7.05
N ASN A 136 -4.77 -14.94 -6.43
CA ASN A 136 -3.33 -14.74 -6.44
C ASN A 136 -2.62 -16.09 -6.46
N THR A 137 -1.88 -16.37 -7.53
CA THR A 137 -1.21 -17.67 -7.77
C THR A 137 0.28 -17.54 -8.10
N ASP A 138 0.73 -16.33 -8.39
CA ASP A 138 2.07 -15.98 -8.85
C ASP A 138 2.81 -15.03 -7.89
N GLY A 139 2.10 -14.51 -6.87
CA GLY A 139 2.62 -13.57 -5.89
C GLY A 139 2.71 -12.12 -6.38
N GLN A 140 2.20 -11.77 -7.57
CA GLN A 140 2.37 -10.41 -8.12
C GLN A 140 1.36 -9.39 -7.56
N LYS A 141 0.42 -9.82 -6.70
CA LYS A 141 -0.59 -8.95 -6.07
C LYS A 141 -0.02 -8.22 -4.85
N ASP A 142 0.19 -6.91 -5.00
CA ASP A 142 0.38 -5.97 -3.90
C ASP A 142 -0.98 -5.61 -3.24
N VAL A 143 -0.93 -5.23 -1.96
CA VAL A 143 -2.09 -4.82 -1.15
C VAL A 143 -1.71 -3.52 -0.44
N LEU A 144 -2.62 -2.55 -0.41
CA LEU A 144 -2.54 -1.40 0.49
C LEU A 144 -3.72 -1.43 1.46
N ILE A 145 -3.48 -1.07 2.72
CA ILE A 145 -4.53 -1.03 3.74
C ILE A 145 -4.34 0.14 4.69
N THR A 146 -5.43 0.71 5.21
CA THR A 146 -5.40 1.64 6.33
C THR A 146 -5.40 0.85 7.63
N ALA A 147 -4.33 0.93 8.42
CA ALA A 147 -4.26 0.24 9.71
C ALA A 147 -5.40 0.68 10.65
N ASP A 148 -5.44 1.97 10.95
CA ASP A 148 -6.48 2.58 11.78
C ASP A 148 -7.68 3.07 10.95
N ALA A 149 -8.84 3.13 11.61
CA ALA A 149 -10.00 3.82 11.07
C ALA A 149 -9.90 5.34 11.31
N VAL A 150 -10.31 6.12 10.32
CA VAL A 150 -10.31 7.59 10.37
C VAL A 150 -11.76 8.09 10.41
N SER A 151 -12.05 9.17 11.13
CA SER A 151 -13.44 9.58 11.39
C SER A 151 -13.66 11.08 11.17
N GLY A 152 -14.89 11.45 10.83
CA GLY A 152 -15.34 12.84 10.73
C GLY A 152 -16.84 12.97 11.01
N THR A 153 -17.29 14.21 11.15
CA THR A 153 -18.70 14.59 11.34
C THR A 153 -19.03 15.78 10.44
N LYS A 154 -20.30 16.22 10.42
CA LYS A 154 -20.71 17.46 9.73
C LYS A 154 -19.89 18.70 10.15
N ALA A 155 -19.31 18.69 11.35
CA ALA A 155 -18.46 19.78 11.86
C ALA A 155 -16.96 19.65 11.51
N SER A 156 -16.55 18.62 10.75
CA SER A 156 -15.16 18.45 10.31
C SER A 156 -14.77 19.50 9.27
N THR A 157 -13.92 20.45 9.67
CA THR A 157 -13.42 21.55 8.81
C THR A 157 -12.15 21.22 8.02
N THR A 158 -11.55 20.05 8.26
CA THR A 158 -10.36 19.55 7.55
C THR A 158 -10.67 18.23 6.84
N PRO A 159 -10.08 17.97 5.64
CA PRO A 159 -10.20 16.69 4.97
C PRO A 159 -9.63 15.55 5.82
N VAL A 160 -10.39 14.46 5.96
CA VAL A 160 -9.96 13.29 6.72
C VAL A 160 -8.90 12.53 5.93
N LYS A 161 -7.74 12.23 6.55
CA LYS A 161 -6.57 11.68 5.87
C LYS A 161 -6.40 10.18 6.12
N PHE A 162 -6.52 9.37 5.07
CA PHE A 162 -6.06 7.98 5.09
C PHE A 162 -4.54 7.89 5.05
N ALA A 163 -3.97 7.01 5.87
CA ALA A 163 -2.58 6.56 5.77
C ALA A 163 -2.58 5.10 5.32
N PHE A 164 -2.13 4.86 4.08
CA PHE A 164 -2.01 3.51 3.53
C PHE A 164 -0.62 2.93 3.84
N THR A 165 -0.59 1.67 4.24
CA THR A 165 0.63 0.86 4.39
C THR A 165 0.56 -0.38 3.48
N HIS A 166 1.73 -0.89 3.10
CA HIS A 166 1.84 -2.24 2.54
C HIS A 166 1.92 -3.24 3.71
N PRO A 167 0.98 -4.18 3.87
CA PRO A 167 1.00 -5.18 4.93
C PRO A 167 1.84 -6.42 4.59
N LEU A 168 2.39 -6.48 3.37
CA LEU A 168 3.09 -7.63 2.78
C LEU A 168 4.61 -7.45 2.83
N MET A 169 5.34 -8.56 2.70
CA MET A 169 6.78 -8.56 2.43
C MET A 169 7.01 -8.75 0.93
N GLN A 170 7.90 -7.95 0.32
CA GLN A 170 8.32 -8.14 -1.07
C GLN A 170 9.67 -8.84 -1.15
N LEU A 171 9.80 -9.82 -2.07
CA LEU A 171 11.06 -10.48 -2.41
C LEU A 171 11.43 -10.22 -3.88
N LYS A 172 12.66 -9.73 -4.13
CA LYS A 172 13.33 -9.61 -5.43
C LYS A 172 14.51 -10.58 -5.47
N PHE A 173 14.91 -11.10 -6.63
CA PHE A 173 16.01 -12.08 -6.74
C PHE A 173 17.11 -11.58 -7.65
N LYS A 174 18.39 -11.80 -7.29
CA LYS A 174 19.58 -11.35 -8.05
C LYS A 174 20.57 -12.49 -8.22
N LEU A 175 20.95 -12.83 -9.45
CA LEU A 175 21.81 -14.00 -9.72
C LEU A 175 23.25 -13.58 -9.93
N ILE A 176 24.19 -14.13 -9.15
CA ILE A 176 25.61 -13.76 -9.17
C ILE A 176 26.46 -14.93 -9.63
N ALA A 177 27.32 -14.70 -10.64
CA ALA A 177 28.36 -15.65 -11.03
C ALA A 177 29.52 -15.56 -10.02
N GLY A 178 29.58 -16.52 -9.10
CA GLY A 178 30.65 -16.66 -8.12
C GLY A 178 31.91 -17.31 -8.70
N LYS A 179 32.94 -17.43 -7.87
CA LYS A 179 34.27 -17.91 -8.30
C LYS A 179 34.20 -19.32 -8.92
N GLY A 180 34.78 -19.45 -10.11
CA GLY A 180 34.84 -20.70 -10.87
C GLY A 180 33.56 -21.04 -11.65
N PHE A 181 32.43 -20.38 -11.38
CA PHE A 181 31.20 -20.67 -12.11
C PHE A 181 31.31 -20.18 -13.57
N PRO A 182 30.93 -21.01 -14.56
CA PRO A 182 31.09 -20.63 -15.97
C PRO A 182 30.15 -19.50 -16.38
N ASN A 183 30.71 -18.51 -17.09
CA ASN A 183 29.97 -17.35 -17.61
C ASN A 183 28.87 -17.77 -18.61
N GLY A 184 27.83 -16.94 -18.73
CA GLY A 184 26.77 -17.09 -19.73
C GLY A 184 25.82 -18.27 -19.48
N LYS A 185 25.82 -18.84 -18.27
CA LYS A 185 24.82 -19.82 -17.85
C LYS A 185 23.54 -19.13 -17.38
N THR A 186 22.44 -19.86 -17.51
CA THR A 186 21.10 -19.43 -17.11
C THR A 186 20.55 -20.32 -15.99
N ILE A 187 19.55 -19.81 -15.29
CA ILE A 187 18.61 -20.64 -14.52
C ILE A 187 17.47 -21.14 -15.42
N THR A 188 16.85 -22.26 -15.06
CA THR A 188 15.68 -22.85 -15.75
C THR A 188 14.47 -23.07 -14.84
N ASN A 189 14.60 -22.68 -13.57
CA ASN A 189 13.55 -22.65 -12.55
C ASN A 189 14.09 -21.89 -11.34
N LEU A 190 13.29 -21.02 -10.73
CA LEU A 190 13.50 -20.49 -9.38
C LEU A 190 12.16 -20.50 -8.61
N LYS A 191 12.14 -21.12 -7.43
CA LYS A 191 10.97 -21.19 -6.55
C LYS A 191 11.29 -20.80 -5.12
N VAL A 192 10.30 -20.22 -4.43
CA VAL A 192 10.31 -19.98 -2.98
C VAL A 192 9.37 -20.97 -2.32
N ASN A 193 9.86 -21.66 -1.30
CA ASN A 193 9.17 -22.78 -0.67
C ASN A 193 8.41 -22.35 0.60
N GLY A 194 7.25 -22.95 0.86
CA GLY A 194 6.51 -22.80 2.12
C GLY A 194 5.88 -21.43 2.42
N VAL A 195 5.85 -20.50 1.46
CA VAL A 195 5.28 -19.15 1.64
C VAL A 195 3.77 -19.13 1.47
N LYS A 196 3.09 -18.19 2.13
CA LYS A 196 1.66 -17.91 1.91
C LYS A 196 1.51 -16.68 1.02
N LEU A 197 0.57 -16.74 0.07
CA LEU A 197 0.17 -15.61 -0.75
C LEU A 197 -1.03 -14.89 -0.12
N PRO A 198 -1.13 -13.55 -0.24
CA PRO A 198 -2.35 -12.85 0.13
C PRO A 198 -3.46 -13.20 -0.87
N ILE A 199 -4.66 -13.49 -0.37
CA ILE A 199 -5.86 -13.90 -1.13
C ILE A 199 -7.12 -13.11 -0.76
N GLY A 200 -7.04 -12.25 0.24
CA GLY A 200 -8.13 -11.38 0.65
C GLY A 200 -7.69 -10.32 1.66
N VAL A 201 -8.63 -9.47 2.07
CA VAL A 201 -8.50 -8.52 3.18
C VAL A 201 -9.74 -8.57 4.06
N ASP A 202 -9.54 -8.42 5.36
CA ASP A 202 -10.59 -8.25 6.36
C ASP A 202 -10.51 -6.84 6.95
N MET A 203 -11.45 -5.98 6.56
CA MET A 203 -11.53 -4.60 7.02
C MET A 203 -12.12 -4.49 8.44
N SER A 204 -12.65 -5.57 9.04
CA SER A 204 -13.02 -5.53 10.46
C SER A 204 -11.78 -5.33 11.33
N THR A 205 -10.73 -6.13 11.07
CA THR A 205 -9.45 -6.10 11.79
C THR A 205 -8.36 -5.26 11.10
N SER A 206 -8.59 -4.79 9.86
CA SER A 206 -7.57 -4.17 9.00
C SER A 206 -6.41 -5.12 8.64
N THR A 207 -6.72 -6.39 8.37
CA THR A 207 -5.71 -7.43 8.10
C THR A 207 -5.82 -8.05 6.70
N VAL A 208 -4.80 -8.82 6.33
CA VAL A 208 -4.73 -9.61 5.11
C VAL A 208 -5.11 -11.06 5.40
N LEU A 209 -5.93 -11.65 4.52
CA LEU A 209 -6.24 -13.08 4.51
C LEU A 209 -5.24 -13.80 3.58
N TYR A 210 -4.67 -14.90 4.07
CA TYR A 210 -3.57 -15.61 3.41
C TYR A 210 -3.95 -17.03 2.97
N SER A 211 -3.32 -17.50 1.89
CA SER A 211 -3.41 -18.89 1.43
C SER A 211 -2.82 -19.88 2.45
N THR A 212 -3.06 -21.17 2.26
CA THR A 212 -2.17 -22.19 2.82
C THR A 212 -0.74 -21.99 2.31
N ALA A 213 0.25 -22.42 3.10
CA ALA A 213 1.65 -22.41 2.68
C ALA A 213 1.86 -23.26 1.42
N GLN A 214 2.63 -22.75 0.46
CA GLN A 214 2.85 -23.36 -0.86
C GLN A 214 4.21 -22.96 -1.44
N ASN A 215 4.68 -23.72 -2.44
CA ASN A 215 5.93 -23.41 -3.15
C ASN A 215 5.59 -22.70 -4.46
N ILE A 216 5.98 -21.44 -4.59
CA ILE A 216 5.66 -20.57 -5.74
C ILE A 216 6.87 -20.37 -6.64
N GLY A 217 6.67 -20.35 -7.95
CA GLY A 217 7.70 -19.96 -8.91
C GLY A 217 7.84 -18.44 -8.95
N VAL A 218 9.08 -17.94 -9.02
CA VAL A 218 9.33 -16.50 -9.23
C VAL A 218 8.94 -16.18 -10.68
N PRO A 219 7.93 -15.32 -10.95
CA PRO A 219 7.45 -15.06 -12.30
C PRO A 219 8.55 -14.48 -13.17
N GLU A 220 8.57 -14.84 -14.46
CA GLU A 220 9.61 -14.43 -15.42
C GLU A 220 11.07 -14.75 -15.01
N SER A 221 11.34 -15.63 -14.04
CA SER A 221 12.72 -15.96 -13.65
C SER A 221 13.46 -16.88 -14.63
N ASP A 222 12.73 -17.67 -15.42
CA ASP A 222 13.31 -18.71 -16.28
C ASP A 222 14.15 -18.16 -17.43
N ASN A 223 15.22 -18.88 -17.77
CA ASN A 223 16.19 -18.57 -18.83
C ASN A 223 16.96 -17.25 -18.63
N LYS A 224 16.86 -16.59 -17.47
CA LYS A 224 17.65 -15.41 -17.13
C LYS A 224 19.11 -15.81 -16.87
N VAL A 225 20.04 -14.94 -17.27
CA VAL A 225 21.49 -15.17 -17.17
C VAL A 225 21.97 -14.93 -15.74
N ILE A 226 22.97 -15.69 -15.30
CA ILE A 226 23.66 -15.52 -14.03
C ILE A 226 24.82 -14.54 -14.27
N ASP A 227 24.56 -13.23 -14.11
CA ASP A 227 25.47 -12.15 -14.55
C ASP A 227 25.59 -10.96 -13.57
N GLY A 228 24.88 -10.99 -12.44
CA GLY A 228 24.81 -9.93 -11.43
C GLY A 228 23.51 -9.14 -11.42
N ASN A 229 22.58 -9.38 -12.35
CA ASN A 229 21.32 -8.63 -12.44
C ASN A 229 20.16 -9.20 -11.59
N ILE A 230 19.16 -8.35 -11.36
CA ILE A 230 17.84 -8.74 -10.83
C ILE A 230 17.11 -9.60 -11.88
N VAL A 231 16.44 -10.65 -11.44
CA VAL A 231 15.70 -11.59 -12.29
C VAL A 231 14.27 -11.82 -11.81
N GLY A 232 13.40 -12.08 -12.79
CA GLY A 232 11.97 -12.23 -12.56
C GLY A 232 11.27 -10.96 -12.08
N ASN A 233 9.98 -11.09 -11.83
CA ASN A 233 9.16 -10.04 -11.22
C ASN A 233 9.13 -10.24 -9.70
N PRO A 234 9.09 -9.16 -8.89
CA PRO A 234 9.01 -9.29 -7.44
C PRO A 234 7.72 -9.99 -7.00
N ILE A 235 7.81 -10.78 -5.94
CA ILE A 235 6.68 -11.49 -5.33
C ILE A 235 6.35 -10.90 -3.96
N MET A 236 5.06 -10.86 -3.63
CA MET A 236 4.53 -10.40 -2.34
C MET A 236 4.00 -11.59 -1.53
N VAL A 237 4.45 -11.71 -0.29
CA VAL A 237 4.15 -12.84 0.59
C VAL A 237 3.74 -12.36 1.99
N GLU A 238 3.17 -13.27 2.77
CA GLU A 238 3.03 -13.09 4.22
C GLU A 238 4.40 -12.73 4.84
N PRO A 239 4.49 -11.68 5.68
CA PRO A 239 5.75 -11.30 6.31
C PRO A 239 6.34 -12.40 7.19
N ILE A 240 7.52 -12.89 6.78
CA ILE A 240 8.19 -14.05 7.37
C ILE A 240 8.84 -13.65 8.69
N SER A 241 8.21 -13.99 9.83
CA SER A 241 8.51 -13.49 11.19
C SER A 241 9.90 -13.82 11.77
N LYS A 242 10.81 -14.38 10.96
CA LYS A 242 12.23 -14.60 11.28
C LYS A 242 13.17 -14.30 10.10
N GLY A 243 12.65 -14.05 8.90
CA GLY A 243 13.44 -14.03 7.67
C GLY A 243 13.95 -15.39 7.18
N GLU A 244 13.65 -16.50 7.86
CA GLU A 244 14.07 -17.86 7.52
C GLU A 244 13.11 -18.49 6.49
N PHE A 245 13.60 -18.87 5.29
CA PHE A 245 12.85 -19.69 4.31
C PHE A 245 13.78 -20.55 3.45
N THR A 246 13.24 -21.42 2.57
CA THR A 246 14.04 -22.16 1.58
C THR A 246 13.62 -21.87 0.14
N ILE A 247 14.54 -22.10 -0.80
CA ILE A 247 14.31 -21.97 -2.24
C ILE A 247 14.80 -23.20 -3.02
N ASP A 248 14.20 -23.41 -4.18
CA ASP A 248 14.69 -24.34 -5.20
C ASP A 248 15.18 -23.56 -6.42
N VAL A 249 16.38 -23.86 -6.93
CA VAL A 249 16.89 -23.27 -8.18
C VAL A 249 17.56 -24.30 -9.07
N SER A 250 17.26 -24.26 -10.36
CA SER A 250 17.83 -25.15 -11.39
C SER A 250 18.75 -24.35 -12.29
N ALA A 251 20.02 -24.74 -12.40
CA ALA A 251 21.04 -24.01 -13.14
C ALA A 251 22.05 -24.95 -13.81
N ASN A 252 22.45 -24.66 -15.05
CA ASN A 252 23.49 -25.40 -15.77
C ASN A 252 23.29 -26.94 -15.77
N GLY A 253 22.05 -27.42 -15.86
CA GLY A 253 21.71 -28.85 -15.86
C GLY A 253 21.80 -29.54 -14.50
N LYS A 254 21.78 -28.79 -13.39
CA LYS A 254 21.71 -29.32 -12.02
C LYS A 254 20.58 -28.64 -11.24
N ASP A 255 19.92 -29.40 -10.38
CA ASP A 255 18.96 -28.88 -9.40
C ASP A 255 19.64 -28.68 -8.04
N TYR A 256 19.45 -27.50 -7.46
CA TYR A 256 19.79 -27.20 -6.08
C TYR A 256 18.46 -26.98 -5.31
N LYS A 257 18.30 -27.66 -4.16
CA LYS A 257 17.02 -27.84 -3.44
C LYS A 257 17.15 -27.44 -1.99
N ASP A 258 16.05 -26.96 -1.40
CA ASP A 258 15.95 -26.58 0.01
C ASP A 258 17.09 -25.67 0.50
N ILE A 259 17.55 -24.77 -0.39
CA ILE A 259 18.61 -23.82 -0.09
C ILE A 259 18.09 -22.86 0.99
N PRO A 260 18.74 -22.75 2.15
CA PRO A 260 18.31 -21.82 3.20
C PRO A 260 18.59 -20.37 2.80
N VAL A 261 17.62 -19.50 3.05
CA VAL A 261 17.70 -18.05 2.93
C VAL A 261 17.36 -17.43 4.28
N ASN A 262 18.20 -16.49 4.72
CA ASN A 262 18.01 -15.71 5.95
C ASN A 262 18.01 -14.21 5.59
N LEU A 263 16.90 -13.53 5.86
CA LEU A 263 16.78 -12.07 5.69
C LEU A 263 17.30 -11.34 6.94
N ASN A 264 18.51 -10.77 6.86
CA ASN A 264 19.00 -9.90 7.93
C ASN A 264 18.29 -8.53 7.90
N GLY A 265 18.32 -7.81 9.03
CA GLY A 265 17.56 -6.56 9.23
C GLY A 265 16.17 -6.79 9.84
N ILE A 266 15.68 -8.04 9.84
CA ILE A 266 14.54 -8.46 10.66
C ILE A 266 15.05 -8.65 12.10
N SER A 267 14.88 -7.63 12.93
CA SER A 267 14.94 -7.80 14.39
C SER A 267 13.66 -8.49 14.88
N GLU A 268 13.71 -9.08 16.08
CA GLU A 268 12.56 -9.75 16.74
C GLU A 268 11.31 -8.84 16.92
N SER A 269 11.44 -7.55 16.63
CA SER A 269 10.45 -6.49 16.75
C SER A 269 9.87 -5.97 15.42
N VAL A 270 10.37 -6.40 14.26
CA VAL A 270 9.92 -5.93 12.94
C VAL A 270 9.36 -7.11 12.16
N SER A 271 8.08 -7.06 11.79
CA SER A 271 7.39 -8.18 11.11
C SER A 271 7.91 -8.46 9.69
N GLY A 272 8.61 -7.52 9.07
CA GLY A 272 8.96 -7.53 7.65
C GLY A 272 7.86 -7.01 6.72
N ALA A 273 6.72 -6.57 7.27
CA ALA A 273 5.65 -5.92 6.51
C ALA A 273 6.12 -4.55 5.97
N GLY A 274 5.80 -4.27 4.72
CA GLY A 274 6.19 -3.04 4.02
C GLY A 274 7.65 -2.96 3.61
N VAL A 275 8.43 -4.03 3.78
CA VAL A 275 9.84 -4.10 3.41
C VAL A 275 10.01 -4.90 2.12
N ALA A 276 10.83 -4.36 1.21
CA ALA A 276 11.28 -5.05 0.01
C ALA A 276 12.72 -5.54 0.20
N TYR A 277 12.91 -6.85 0.07
CA TYR A 277 14.21 -7.51 0.19
C TYR A 277 14.71 -7.96 -1.19
N THR A 278 15.92 -7.56 -1.55
CA THR A 278 16.70 -8.33 -2.54
C THR A 278 17.24 -9.60 -1.88
N VAL A 279 17.20 -10.70 -2.64
CA VAL A 279 17.77 -12.00 -2.31
C VAL A 279 18.85 -12.30 -3.37
N GLU A 280 20.10 -12.09 -3.01
CA GLU A 280 21.23 -12.49 -3.87
C GLU A 280 21.47 -14.01 -3.86
N LEU A 281 21.83 -14.57 -5.02
CA LEU A 281 22.05 -16.00 -5.23
C LEU A 281 23.36 -16.22 -5.97
N THR A 282 24.40 -16.62 -5.23
CA THR A 282 25.76 -16.80 -5.75
C THR A 282 25.99 -18.23 -6.22
N PHE A 283 26.24 -18.41 -7.51
CA PHE A 283 26.51 -19.73 -8.09
C PHE A 283 28.02 -19.99 -8.10
N GLN A 284 28.44 -21.17 -7.66
CA GLN A 284 29.84 -21.61 -7.56
C GLN A 284 29.95 -23.10 -7.93
N GLU A 285 31.14 -23.61 -8.28
CA GLU A 285 31.29 -25.00 -8.73
C GLU A 285 30.92 -26.03 -7.65
N LYS A 286 31.20 -25.71 -6.38
CA LYS A 286 30.42 -26.14 -5.20
C LYS A 286 29.50 -24.96 -4.84
N MET A 287 28.17 -25.13 -4.88
CA MET A 287 27.24 -24.01 -4.64
C MET A 287 27.17 -23.63 -3.17
N SER A 288 27.00 -22.34 -2.92
CA SER A 288 26.66 -21.78 -1.61
C SER A 288 25.84 -20.51 -1.81
N ALA A 289 24.68 -20.41 -1.18
CA ALA A 289 23.78 -19.28 -1.35
C ALA A 289 23.96 -18.23 -0.26
N SER A 290 23.85 -16.97 -0.66
CA SER A 290 24.14 -15.80 0.17
C SER A 290 23.13 -14.70 -0.16
N ALA A 291 21.92 -14.77 0.39
CA ALA A 291 21.00 -13.66 0.27
C ALA A 291 21.62 -12.42 0.94
N THR A 292 22.02 -11.41 0.18
CA THR A 292 22.37 -10.09 0.72
C THR A 292 21.26 -9.10 0.40
N VAL A 293 21.03 -8.17 1.32
CA VAL A 293 19.90 -7.25 1.24
C VAL A 293 20.35 -5.97 0.54
N SER A 294 19.47 -5.45 -0.31
CA SER A 294 19.43 -4.04 -0.64
C SER A 294 18.06 -3.55 -0.20
N ASP A 295 18.04 -2.61 0.75
CA ASP A 295 16.85 -1.87 1.14
C ASP A 295 16.28 -1.08 -0.06
N TRP A 296 15.12 -0.47 0.13
CA TRP A 296 14.81 0.76 -0.58
C TRP A 296 15.50 2.00 0.04
N ALA A 297 16.80 1.84 0.35
CA ALA A 297 17.70 2.64 1.18
C ALA A 297 17.34 2.71 2.69
N ASP A 298 18.24 2.43 3.67
CA ASP A 298 19.61 1.88 3.64
C ASP A 298 20.04 1.41 5.07
N ASN A 299 19.95 0.12 5.43
CA ASN A 299 20.89 -0.59 6.35
C ASN A 299 20.69 -2.12 6.58
N GLY A 300 19.74 -2.81 5.93
CA GLY A 300 19.72 -4.27 5.94
C GLY A 300 20.86 -4.89 5.11
N THR A 301 21.57 -5.88 5.63
CA THR A 301 22.55 -6.68 4.85
C THR A 301 22.53 -8.17 5.21
N GLY A 302 21.80 -8.97 4.42
CA GLY A 302 21.81 -10.44 4.50
C GLY A 302 23.19 -11.05 4.20
N SER A 303 23.44 -12.29 4.67
CA SER A 303 24.43 -13.20 4.04
C SER A 303 24.24 -14.65 4.51
N GLY A 304 24.80 -15.59 3.76
CA GLY A 304 24.86 -17.01 4.07
C GLY A 304 26.06 -17.65 3.36
N THR A 305 26.58 -18.76 3.89
CA THR A 305 27.75 -19.47 3.34
C THR A 305 27.55 -20.97 3.50
N VAL A 306 28.04 -21.76 2.54
CA VAL A 306 27.95 -23.23 2.52
C VAL A 306 29.28 -23.80 2.00
N GLU A 307 29.63 -25.02 2.42
CA GLU A 307 30.92 -25.68 2.15
C GLU A 307 30.89 -26.75 1.06
#